data_AF-A0A534BV38-F1
#
_entry.id   AF-A0A534BV38-F1
#
_cell.length_a   1.000
_cell.length_b   1.000
_cell.length_c   1.000
_cell.angle_alpha   90.00
_cell.angle_beta   90.00
_cell.angle_gamma   90.00
#
_symmetry.space_group_name_H-M   'P 1'
#
loop_
_entity.id
_entity.type
_entity.pdbx_description
1 polymer ?
#
loop_
_entity_poly.entity_id
_entity_poly.type
_entity_poly.pdbx_seq_one_letter_code
_entity_poly.pdbx_strand_id
1 'polypeptide(L)'
;KIAEVLARNLGTAVQYYYRPGIERGMTRTTLYAEECDVMFDMPVDSERVLVTTPLYRTTFVLASRSDRGITIKNLDDPRLKTLKVGVYQTSAIREALADHDVRNVSIHYLSHDADLVAEDQPAYQVQEVVDGKLDIAAVWGPFAGYYKAMKHAPIALQPVNLMEDAVPLEYDLAVAVRTSDKDLQAQLDRALHAEREAIRSILTEFGVPLVRCDTCLVSGDLPSHGPYAAPRRPAPTGRPSRTVSIAQLDEWLAHGANLNVELNNAVLAGDQVRIAYLLDSKHVPIDALDLQGETALQVAIRQKSQVLVRYLLGRGAGVAVPDRDGWTPLMTAAWVGDGPIVTLLTRQHADPDAAGPGDLTPLGIALTGGKDAATAALIESGADVNRPVGAGGYTPLMLAVAQHSKTAAQMILKRGADVNARNQGGITALMIAAAADQPELVALLVQAGANVDARSETGETALSIARARDYQAVVKLLEQRPSPTT
;
A
#
# COMPACT_ATOMS: atom_id res chain seq x y z
N LYS A 1 -14.12 -16.99 -1.49
CA LYS A 1 -14.68 -18.24 -2.09
C LYS A 1 -13.68 -19.05 -2.89
N ILE A 2 -13.12 -18.55 -3.99
CA ILE A 2 -12.10 -19.29 -4.76
C ILE A 2 -10.92 -19.71 -3.86
N ALA A 3 -10.41 -18.80 -3.02
CA ALA A 3 -9.39 -19.12 -2.02
C ALA A 3 -9.76 -20.31 -1.11
N GLU A 4 -11.02 -20.43 -0.69
CA GLU A 4 -11.49 -21.52 0.18
C GLU A 4 -11.47 -22.87 -0.55
N VAL A 5 -11.81 -22.86 -1.85
CA VAL A 5 -11.74 -24.05 -2.70
C VAL A 5 -10.30 -24.52 -2.84
N LEU A 6 -9.39 -23.59 -3.14
CA LEU A 6 -7.96 -23.90 -3.27
C LEU A 6 -7.36 -24.40 -1.95
N ALA A 7 -7.68 -23.76 -0.83
CA ALA A 7 -7.18 -24.19 0.47
C ALA A 7 -7.65 -25.60 0.84
N ARG A 8 -8.92 -25.95 0.59
CA ARG A 8 -9.40 -27.33 0.79
C ARG A 8 -8.65 -28.32 -0.08
N ASN A 9 -8.40 -27.98 -1.35
CA ASN A 9 -7.66 -28.84 -2.28
C ASN A 9 -6.20 -29.04 -1.83
N LEU A 10 -5.57 -27.98 -1.32
CA LEU A 10 -4.20 -27.98 -0.81
C LEU A 10 -4.08 -28.53 0.63
N GLY A 11 -5.18 -28.91 1.28
CA GLY A 11 -5.18 -29.39 2.66
C GLY A 11 -4.77 -28.34 3.69
N THR A 12 -5.05 -27.06 3.42
CA THR A 12 -4.70 -25.92 4.27
C THR A 12 -5.92 -25.05 4.60
N ALA A 13 -5.72 -23.99 5.38
CA ALA A 13 -6.74 -23.00 5.74
C ALA A 13 -6.48 -21.66 5.03
N VAL A 14 -7.52 -20.82 4.92
CA VAL A 14 -7.40 -19.45 4.44
C VAL A 14 -7.53 -18.48 5.59
N GLN A 15 -6.62 -17.52 5.66
CA GLN A 15 -6.80 -16.29 6.42
C GLN A 15 -6.91 -15.13 5.43
N TYR A 16 -7.89 -14.27 5.64
CA TYR A 16 -8.07 -13.08 4.82
C TYR A 16 -7.36 -11.90 5.45
N TYR A 17 -6.62 -11.18 4.63
CA TYR A 17 -6.07 -9.90 4.97
C TYR A 17 -6.37 -8.95 3.80
N TYR A 18 -7.00 -7.83 4.09
CA TYR A 18 -7.37 -6.83 3.09
C TYR A 18 -6.87 -5.48 3.60
N ARG A 19 -5.96 -4.88 2.84
CA ARG A 19 -5.61 -3.47 2.96
C ARG A 19 -5.55 -2.85 1.57
N PRO A 20 -6.14 -1.67 1.37
CA PRO A 20 -6.12 -0.97 0.10
C PRO A 20 -4.73 -0.35 -0.16
N GLY A 21 -3.98 -0.94 -1.09
CA GLY A 21 -2.76 -0.37 -1.68
C GLY A 21 -2.93 -0.08 -3.17
N ILE A 22 -2.06 0.77 -3.74
CA ILE A 22 -2.09 1.17 -5.16
C ILE A 22 -0.95 0.48 -5.92
N GLU A 23 -1.27 -0.34 -6.92
CA GLU A 23 -0.39 -0.53 -8.07
C GLU A 23 -1.21 -0.60 -9.37
N ARG A 24 -0.84 0.20 -10.38
CA ARG A 24 -1.43 0.23 -11.73
C ARG A 24 -2.98 0.18 -11.76
N GLY A 25 -3.65 1.06 -11.03
CA GLY A 25 -5.09 1.21 -11.24
C GLY A 25 -5.99 0.24 -10.50
N MET A 26 -5.45 -0.66 -9.69
CA MET A 26 -6.22 -1.62 -8.91
C MET A 26 -5.87 -1.53 -7.43
N THR A 27 -6.86 -1.80 -6.58
CA THR A 27 -6.71 -1.92 -5.13
C THR A 27 -6.06 -3.26 -4.81
N ARG A 28 -4.88 -3.25 -4.17
CA ARG A 28 -4.07 -4.46 -3.94
C ARG A 28 -3.51 -4.51 -2.52
N THR A 29 -3.26 -5.71 -2.02
CA THR A 29 -2.36 -5.94 -0.88
C THR A 29 -0.91 -6.09 -1.36
N THR A 30 0.07 -5.90 -0.50
CA THR A 30 1.49 -6.07 -0.88
C THR A 30 2.03 -7.42 -0.43
N LEU A 31 2.31 -8.33 -1.37
CA LEU A 31 3.10 -9.56 -1.11
C LEU A 31 4.47 -9.26 -0.46
N TYR A 32 4.99 -8.04 -0.67
CA TYR A 32 6.27 -7.55 -0.14
C TYR A 32 6.24 -7.08 1.32
N ALA A 33 5.06 -6.95 1.92
CA ALA A 33 4.96 -6.66 3.35
C ALA A 33 4.97 -7.94 4.21
N GLU A 34 5.13 -9.12 3.60
CA GLU A 34 5.02 -10.44 4.25
C GLU A 34 3.65 -10.71 4.91
N GLU A 35 2.63 -9.91 4.57
CA GLU A 35 1.29 -10.02 5.17
C GLU A 35 0.37 -11.03 4.43
N CYS A 36 0.76 -11.48 3.23
CA CYS A 36 0.00 -12.44 2.41
C CYS A 36 0.94 -13.38 1.65
N ASP A 37 0.56 -14.67 1.53
CA ASP A 37 1.25 -15.65 0.69
C ASP A 37 0.77 -15.63 -0.78
N VAL A 38 -0.48 -15.25 -0.98
CA VAL A 38 -1.18 -15.32 -2.26
C VAL A 38 -1.98 -14.05 -2.48
N MET A 39 -1.94 -13.52 -3.71
CA MET A 39 -2.74 -12.38 -4.14
C MET A 39 -3.66 -12.78 -5.29
N PHE A 40 -4.93 -12.41 -5.21
CA PHE A 40 -5.94 -12.67 -6.24
C PHE A 40 -6.08 -11.50 -7.21
N ASP A 41 -6.68 -11.76 -8.36
CA ASP A 41 -7.02 -10.78 -9.38
C ASP A 41 -5.81 -9.97 -9.87
N MET A 42 -4.69 -10.66 -10.09
CA MET A 42 -3.45 -10.06 -10.58
C MET A 42 -3.35 -10.10 -12.10
N PRO A 43 -2.95 -8.99 -12.76
CA PRO A 43 -2.73 -8.99 -14.19
C PRO A 43 -1.58 -9.93 -14.54
N VAL A 44 -1.76 -10.72 -15.59
CA VAL A 44 -0.78 -11.73 -16.04
C VAL A 44 0.57 -11.12 -16.48
N ASP A 45 0.60 -9.83 -16.80
CA ASP A 45 1.80 -9.07 -17.21
C ASP A 45 2.53 -8.40 -16.02
N SER A 46 2.20 -8.80 -14.78
CA SER A 46 2.81 -8.22 -13.58
C SER A 46 4.26 -8.67 -13.41
N GLU A 47 5.21 -7.77 -13.70
CA GLU A 47 6.66 -8.05 -13.68
C GLU A 47 7.26 -8.32 -12.28
N ARG A 48 6.52 -8.01 -11.21
CA ARG A 48 7.00 -8.05 -9.81
C ARG A 48 6.62 -9.33 -9.07
N VAL A 49 5.77 -10.16 -9.63
CA VAL A 49 5.21 -11.34 -8.96
C VAL A 49 5.28 -12.54 -9.88
N LEU A 50 5.21 -13.75 -9.31
CA LEU A 50 5.02 -14.96 -10.11
C LEU A 50 3.52 -15.26 -10.16
N VAL A 51 2.94 -15.30 -11.35
CA VAL A 51 1.52 -15.59 -11.57
C VAL A 51 1.30 -17.04 -11.97
N THR A 52 0.12 -17.57 -11.63
CA THR A 52 -0.40 -18.84 -12.15
C THR A 52 -0.81 -18.69 -13.61
N THR A 53 -1.25 -19.80 -14.21
CA THR A 53 -2.06 -19.78 -15.43
C THR A 53 -3.21 -18.78 -15.27
N PRO A 54 -3.55 -17.98 -16.30
CA PRO A 54 -4.66 -17.04 -16.23
C PRO A 54 -5.95 -17.73 -15.81
N LEU A 55 -6.61 -17.21 -14.77
CA LEU A 55 -7.80 -17.82 -14.21
C LEU A 55 -9.04 -17.49 -15.04
N TYR A 56 -9.25 -16.20 -15.30
CA TYR A 56 -10.37 -15.70 -16.10
C TYR A 56 -10.03 -14.34 -16.69
N ARG A 57 -10.78 -13.93 -17.72
CA ARG A 57 -10.78 -12.56 -18.25
C ARG A 57 -12.06 -11.85 -17.86
N THR A 58 -11.97 -10.59 -17.47
CA THR A 58 -13.14 -9.74 -17.22
C THR A 58 -12.86 -8.31 -17.71
N THR A 59 -13.85 -7.44 -17.58
CA THR A 59 -13.84 -6.07 -18.10
C THR A 59 -14.44 -5.09 -17.12
N PHE A 60 -14.16 -3.81 -17.33
CA PHE A 60 -14.95 -2.73 -16.75
C PHE A 60 -16.40 -2.76 -17.27
N VAL A 61 -17.31 -2.21 -16.48
CA VAL A 61 -18.72 -2.06 -16.83
C VAL A 61 -19.23 -0.67 -16.51
N LEU A 62 -20.26 -0.23 -17.23
CA LEU A 62 -21.16 0.84 -16.78
C LEU A 62 -22.32 0.18 -16.03
N ALA A 63 -22.35 0.38 -14.71
CA ALA A 63 -23.46 -0.03 -13.87
C ALA A 63 -24.45 1.13 -13.74
N SER A 64 -25.72 0.89 -14.08
CA SER A 64 -26.80 1.88 -13.94
C SER A 64 -28.03 1.21 -13.33
N ARG A 65 -28.98 1.96 -12.79
CA ARG A 65 -30.22 1.37 -12.28
C ARG A 65 -31.06 0.80 -13.43
N SER A 66 -31.55 -0.42 -13.24
CA SER A 66 -32.33 -1.15 -14.26
C SER A 66 -33.61 -0.41 -14.67
N ASP A 67 -34.23 0.34 -13.76
CA ASP A 67 -35.46 1.10 -14.00
C ASP A 67 -35.24 2.37 -14.83
N ARG A 68 -33.99 2.82 -15.00
CA ARG A 68 -33.65 4.01 -15.79
C ARG A 68 -33.44 3.73 -17.27
N GLY A 69 -33.23 2.46 -17.64
CA GLY A 69 -33.06 2.06 -19.05
C GLY A 69 -31.88 2.75 -19.76
N ILE A 70 -30.79 3.04 -19.03
CA ILE A 70 -29.63 3.72 -19.58
C ILE A 70 -28.75 2.70 -20.33
N THR A 71 -28.67 2.86 -21.65
CA THR A 71 -27.79 2.07 -22.52
C THR A 71 -26.90 2.99 -23.32
N ILE A 72 -25.59 2.94 -23.13
CA ILE A 72 -24.60 3.79 -23.80
C ILE A 72 -24.08 3.11 -25.07
N LYS A 73 -24.02 3.79 -26.22
CA LYS A 73 -23.62 3.13 -27.47
C LYS A 73 -22.11 2.91 -27.55
N ASN A 74 -21.34 3.92 -27.19
CA ASN A 74 -19.87 3.96 -27.15
C ASN A 74 -19.44 5.10 -26.21
N LEU A 75 -18.13 5.29 -26.00
CA LEU A 75 -17.65 6.32 -25.08
C LEU A 75 -17.86 7.76 -25.59
N ASP A 76 -18.15 7.96 -26.88
CA ASP A 76 -18.52 9.26 -27.47
C ASP A 76 -20.01 9.62 -27.31
N ASP A 77 -20.82 8.75 -26.69
CA ASP A 77 -22.26 8.97 -26.54
C ASP A 77 -22.53 10.28 -25.78
N PRO A 78 -23.27 11.25 -26.37
CA PRO A 78 -23.47 12.56 -25.75
C PRO A 78 -24.10 12.52 -24.36
N ARG A 79 -24.82 11.44 -24.02
CA ARG A 79 -25.39 11.25 -22.69
C ARG A 79 -24.32 11.16 -21.61
N LEU A 80 -23.15 10.60 -21.90
CA LEU A 80 -22.06 10.54 -20.93
C LEU A 80 -21.59 11.93 -20.48
N LYS A 81 -21.79 12.97 -21.31
CA LYS A 81 -21.41 14.35 -20.97
C LYS A 81 -22.35 15.00 -19.95
N THR A 82 -23.57 14.50 -19.81
CA THR A 82 -24.58 15.05 -18.90
C THR A 82 -24.82 14.18 -17.67
N LEU A 83 -24.65 12.86 -17.79
CA LEU A 83 -24.78 11.92 -16.69
C LEU A 83 -23.67 12.14 -15.64
N LYS A 84 -24.01 11.94 -14.37
CA LYS A 84 -23.01 11.93 -13.29
C LYS A 84 -22.40 10.53 -13.19
N VAL A 85 -21.16 10.40 -13.64
CA VAL A 85 -20.47 9.11 -13.76
C VAL A 85 -19.48 8.90 -12.62
N GLY A 86 -19.72 7.93 -11.75
CA GLY A 86 -18.73 7.49 -10.78
C GLY A 86 -17.58 6.77 -11.45
N VAL A 87 -16.35 7.19 -11.16
CA VAL A 87 -15.13 6.49 -11.59
C VAL A 87 -14.18 6.34 -10.41
N TYR A 88 -13.31 5.34 -10.48
CA TYR A 88 -12.23 5.16 -9.53
C TYR A 88 -10.96 5.92 -9.98
N GLN A 89 -10.24 6.55 -9.04
CA GLN A 89 -9.14 7.48 -9.33
C GLN A 89 -8.15 6.98 -10.39
N THR A 90 -7.75 5.72 -10.33
CA THR A 90 -6.70 5.18 -11.20
C THR A 90 -7.20 4.15 -12.21
N SER A 91 -8.52 4.08 -12.45
CA SER A 91 -9.10 3.08 -13.35
C SER A 91 -8.86 3.38 -14.84
N ALA A 92 -8.60 2.34 -15.64
CA ALA A 92 -8.44 2.49 -17.09
C ALA A 92 -9.70 3.07 -17.77
N ILE A 93 -10.89 2.72 -17.29
CA ILE A 93 -12.13 3.31 -17.80
C ILE A 93 -12.23 4.82 -17.55
N ARG A 94 -11.62 5.36 -16.48
CA ARG A 94 -11.54 6.81 -16.26
C ARG A 94 -10.67 7.47 -17.33
N GLU A 95 -9.54 6.87 -17.69
CA GLU A 95 -8.66 7.34 -18.76
C GLU A 95 -9.42 7.34 -20.09
N ALA A 96 -10.04 6.20 -20.46
CA ALA A 96 -10.85 6.09 -21.67
C ALA A 96 -11.97 7.14 -21.72
N LEU A 97 -12.74 7.30 -20.63
CA LEU A 97 -13.77 8.33 -20.54
C LEU A 97 -13.21 9.76 -20.71
N ALA A 98 -12.02 10.03 -20.16
CA ALA A 98 -11.37 11.33 -20.29
C ALA A 98 -10.89 11.62 -21.72
N ASP A 99 -10.38 10.61 -22.43
CA ASP A 99 -9.98 10.70 -23.85
C ASP A 99 -11.18 10.98 -24.77
N HIS A 100 -12.37 10.52 -24.35
CA HIS A 100 -13.65 10.79 -25.01
C HIS A 100 -14.39 12.04 -24.45
N ASP A 101 -13.68 12.92 -23.73
CA ASP A 101 -14.18 14.19 -23.21
C ASP A 101 -15.38 14.09 -22.25
N VAL A 102 -15.47 12.99 -21.51
CA VAL A 102 -16.44 12.81 -20.42
C VAL A 102 -15.87 13.44 -19.15
N ARG A 103 -16.35 14.64 -18.82
CA ARG A 103 -15.83 15.46 -17.70
C ARG A 103 -16.68 15.43 -16.43
N ASN A 104 -17.98 15.09 -16.52
CA ASN A 104 -18.89 15.05 -15.38
C ASN A 104 -18.71 13.76 -14.54
N VAL A 105 -17.51 13.59 -14.01
CA VAL A 105 -17.10 12.39 -13.27
C VAL A 105 -17.01 12.67 -11.77
N SER A 106 -17.51 11.73 -10.97
CA SER A 106 -17.33 11.70 -9.52
C SER A 106 -16.21 10.72 -9.20
N ILE A 107 -15.05 11.24 -8.78
CA ILE A 107 -13.86 10.41 -8.53
C ILE A 107 -13.94 9.84 -7.12
N HIS A 108 -13.90 8.52 -7.02
CA HIS A 108 -13.73 7.79 -5.77
C HIS A 108 -12.24 7.55 -5.51
N TYR A 109 -11.75 8.07 -4.40
CA TYR A 109 -10.37 7.92 -3.96
C TYR A 109 -10.26 6.68 -3.08
N LEU A 110 -9.13 5.98 -3.15
CA LEU A 110 -8.83 4.96 -2.16
C LEU A 110 -8.57 5.60 -0.81
N SER A 111 -9.24 5.09 0.21
CA SER A 111 -8.84 5.31 1.58
C SER A 111 -8.12 4.08 2.13
N HIS A 112 -7.20 4.29 3.07
CA HIS A 112 -6.40 3.25 3.74
C HIS A 112 -7.22 2.28 4.61
N ASP A 113 -8.44 2.68 4.97
CA ASP A 113 -9.38 2.03 5.89
C ASP A 113 -10.60 1.48 5.15
N ALA A 114 -10.51 1.29 3.83
CA ALA A 114 -11.58 0.67 3.03
C ALA A 114 -11.91 -0.78 3.47
N ASP A 115 -11.07 -1.39 4.30
CA ASP A 115 -11.34 -2.66 4.98
C ASP A 115 -12.33 -2.51 6.15
N LEU A 116 -12.41 -1.33 6.75
CA LEU A 116 -13.23 -1.01 7.92
C LEU A 116 -14.46 -0.16 7.57
N VAL A 117 -14.32 0.76 6.62
CA VAL A 117 -15.35 1.72 6.23
C VAL A 117 -15.92 1.34 4.87
N ALA A 118 -17.22 1.04 4.83
CA ALA A 118 -17.90 0.57 3.62
C ALA A 118 -17.90 1.62 2.51
N GLU A 119 -18.10 2.88 2.88
CA GLU A 119 -18.09 4.05 1.99
C GLU A 119 -16.78 4.18 1.23
N ASP A 120 -15.67 3.78 1.84
CA ASP A 120 -14.34 3.92 1.27
C ASP A 120 -13.97 2.78 0.32
N GLN A 121 -14.81 1.73 0.25
CA GLN A 121 -14.59 0.60 -0.65
C GLN A 121 -14.66 1.04 -2.13
N PRO A 122 -13.76 0.56 -2.99
CA PRO A 122 -13.77 0.88 -4.44
C PRO A 122 -15.10 0.54 -5.12
N ALA A 123 -15.83 -0.45 -4.59
CA ALA A 123 -17.12 -0.87 -5.12
C ALA A 123 -18.30 -0.01 -4.67
N TYR A 124 -18.10 0.91 -3.70
CA TYR A 124 -19.18 1.69 -3.09
C TYR A 124 -19.90 2.62 -4.09
N GLN A 125 -19.23 3.01 -5.18
CA GLN A 125 -19.87 3.77 -6.26
C GLN A 125 -21.08 3.04 -6.87
N VAL A 126 -21.12 1.70 -6.82
CA VAL A 126 -22.29 0.92 -7.24
C VAL A 126 -23.45 1.12 -6.26
N GLN A 127 -23.17 1.22 -4.95
CA GLN A 127 -24.18 1.59 -3.95
C GLN A 127 -24.70 3.00 -4.21
N GLU A 128 -23.82 3.96 -4.54
CA GLU A 128 -24.24 5.32 -4.88
C GLU A 128 -25.17 5.39 -6.11
N VAL A 129 -25.03 4.49 -7.08
CA VAL A 129 -25.98 4.33 -8.19
C VAL A 129 -27.32 3.80 -7.70
N VAL A 130 -27.33 2.79 -6.83
CA VAL A 130 -28.56 2.25 -6.22
C VAL A 130 -29.31 3.35 -5.47
N ASP A 131 -28.58 4.15 -4.70
CA ASP A 131 -29.11 5.26 -3.90
C ASP A 131 -29.52 6.48 -4.76
N GLY A 132 -29.20 6.49 -6.05
CA GLY A 132 -29.52 7.58 -6.98
C GLY A 132 -28.62 8.82 -6.84
N LYS A 133 -27.46 8.70 -6.17
CA LYS A 133 -26.44 9.75 -6.06
C LYS A 133 -25.59 9.88 -7.33
N LEU A 134 -25.47 8.77 -8.08
CA LEU A 134 -24.81 8.68 -9.38
C LEU A 134 -25.80 8.11 -10.41
N ASP A 135 -25.68 8.54 -11.66
CA ASP A 135 -26.46 7.95 -12.75
C ASP A 135 -25.83 6.63 -13.24
N ILE A 136 -24.50 6.61 -13.30
CA ILE A 136 -23.69 5.46 -13.74
C ILE A 136 -22.48 5.33 -12.81
N ALA A 137 -22.08 4.09 -12.52
CA ALA A 137 -20.76 3.77 -11.97
C ALA A 137 -19.95 3.01 -13.04
N ALA A 138 -18.85 3.62 -13.49
CA ALA A 138 -17.88 3.04 -14.40
C ALA A 138 -16.81 2.32 -13.57
N VAL A 139 -17.01 1.02 -13.32
CA VAL A 139 -16.29 0.26 -12.29
C VAL A 139 -15.85 -1.11 -12.80
N TRP A 140 -14.98 -1.76 -12.04
CA TRP A 140 -14.51 -3.11 -12.37
C TRP A 140 -15.66 -4.13 -12.32
N GLY A 141 -15.76 -4.96 -13.36
CA GLY A 141 -16.89 -5.87 -13.57
C GLY A 141 -17.25 -6.77 -12.38
N PRO A 142 -16.29 -7.48 -11.77
CA PRO A 142 -16.55 -8.31 -10.59
C PRO A 142 -17.21 -7.57 -9.42
N PHE A 143 -16.86 -6.29 -9.20
CA PHE A 143 -17.46 -5.49 -8.13
C PHE A 143 -18.94 -5.22 -8.41
N ALA A 144 -19.27 -4.76 -9.61
CA ALA A 144 -20.66 -4.51 -9.98
C ALA A 144 -21.48 -5.81 -10.10
N GLY A 145 -20.84 -6.88 -10.57
CA GLY A 145 -21.39 -8.24 -10.61
C GLY A 145 -21.87 -8.71 -9.24
N TYR A 146 -21.04 -8.55 -8.21
CA TYR A 146 -21.37 -8.89 -6.83
C TYR A 146 -22.61 -8.15 -6.32
N TYR A 147 -22.72 -6.84 -6.59
CA TYR A 147 -23.92 -6.07 -6.19
C TYR A 147 -25.18 -6.59 -6.88
N LYS A 148 -25.09 -6.91 -8.17
CA LYS A 148 -26.25 -7.45 -8.91
C LYS A 148 -26.64 -8.85 -8.42
N ALA A 149 -25.68 -9.76 -8.29
CA ALA A 149 -25.95 -11.18 -8.04
C ALA A 149 -26.14 -11.50 -6.56
N MET A 150 -25.27 -10.98 -5.69
CA MET A 150 -25.24 -11.31 -4.26
C MET A 150 -26.03 -10.33 -3.40
N LYS A 151 -26.05 -9.04 -3.77
CA LYS A 151 -26.87 -8.02 -3.08
C LYS A 151 -28.24 -7.84 -3.71
N HIS A 152 -28.53 -8.50 -4.83
CA HIS A 152 -29.78 -8.36 -5.59
C HIS A 152 -30.12 -6.90 -5.92
N ALA A 153 -29.08 -6.07 -6.11
CA ALA A 153 -29.26 -4.66 -6.43
C ALA A 153 -29.96 -4.50 -7.79
N PRO A 154 -30.88 -3.53 -7.94
CA PRO A 154 -31.64 -3.32 -9.18
C PRO A 154 -30.80 -2.58 -10.23
N ILE A 155 -29.68 -3.17 -10.64
CA ILE A 155 -28.73 -2.59 -11.58
C ILE A 155 -28.58 -3.41 -12.86
N ALA A 156 -28.43 -2.70 -13.97
CA ALA A 156 -28.01 -3.23 -15.26
C ALA A 156 -26.49 -3.03 -15.39
N LEU A 157 -25.80 -4.04 -15.94
CA LEU A 157 -24.37 -4.01 -16.17
C LEU A 157 -24.13 -4.01 -17.67
N GLN A 158 -23.43 -3.00 -18.17
CA GLN A 158 -23.04 -2.92 -19.57
C GLN A 158 -21.50 -3.06 -19.69
N PRO A 159 -20.99 -4.17 -20.24
CA PRO A 159 -19.58 -4.33 -20.56
C PRO A 159 -19.09 -3.24 -21.53
N VAL A 160 -17.87 -2.75 -21.32
CA VAL A 160 -17.31 -1.65 -22.14
C VAL A 160 -16.04 -2.02 -22.90
N ASN A 161 -15.54 -3.25 -22.78
CA ASN A 161 -14.33 -3.68 -23.48
C ASN A 161 -14.36 -3.47 -25.00
N LEU A 162 -15.55 -3.44 -25.62
CA LEU A 162 -15.70 -3.21 -27.05
C LEU A 162 -15.91 -1.74 -27.44
N MET A 163 -15.89 -0.80 -26.48
CA MET A 163 -16.16 0.61 -26.72
C MET A 163 -14.89 1.46 -26.91
N GLU A 164 -13.72 0.84 -26.78
CA GLU A 164 -12.43 1.50 -26.73
C GLU A 164 -11.39 0.62 -27.44
N ASP A 165 -10.51 1.24 -28.23
CA ASP A 165 -9.49 0.55 -29.02
C ASP A 165 -8.06 0.82 -28.51
N ALA A 166 -7.83 1.93 -27.81
CA ALA A 166 -6.51 2.40 -27.39
C ALA A 166 -6.21 2.13 -25.91
N VAL A 167 -7.20 2.26 -25.03
CA VAL A 167 -7.06 2.01 -23.59
C VAL A 167 -7.58 0.61 -23.26
N PRO A 168 -6.75 -0.33 -22.76
CA PRO A 168 -7.23 -1.66 -22.41
C PRO A 168 -8.32 -1.63 -21.33
N LEU A 169 -9.50 -2.19 -21.64
CA LEU A 169 -10.64 -2.27 -20.70
C LEU A 169 -11.05 -3.71 -20.35
N GLU A 170 -10.29 -4.71 -20.81
CA GLU A 170 -10.37 -6.11 -20.37
C GLU A 170 -8.99 -6.63 -19.96
N TYR A 171 -8.95 -7.49 -18.94
CA TYR A 171 -7.70 -8.01 -18.40
C TYR A 171 -7.81 -9.49 -18.04
N ASP A 172 -6.74 -10.23 -18.34
CA ASP A 172 -6.52 -11.57 -17.84
C ASP A 172 -6.06 -11.50 -16.39
N LEU A 173 -6.81 -12.17 -15.51
CA LEU A 173 -6.56 -12.18 -14.08
C LEU A 173 -6.07 -13.56 -13.65
N ALA A 174 -5.02 -13.57 -12.85
CA ALA A 174 -4.37 -14.76 -12.30
C ALA A 174 -4.24 -14.65 -10.78
N VAL A 175 -3.82 -15.75 -10.17
CA VAL A 175 -3.39 -15.79 -8.79
C VAL A 175 -1.87 -15.56 -8.77
N ALA A 176 -1.38 -14.71 -7.87
CA ALA A 176 0.04 -14.38 -7.77
C ALA A 176 0.64 -14.79 -6.43
N VAL A 177 1.92 -15.12 -6.47
CA VAL A 177 2.78 -15.37 -5.31
C VAL A 177 4.09 -14.59 -5.45
N ARG A 178 4.93 -14.63 -4.41
CA ARG A 178 6.28 -14.04 -4.47
C ARG A 178 7.10 -14.72 -5.57
N THR A 179 8.01 -13.97 -6.19
CA THR A 179 8.88 -14.49 -7.26
C THR A 179 9.77 -15.66 -6.83
N SER A 180 10.02 -15.79 -5.51
CA SER A 180 10.72 -16.92 -4.90
C SER A 180 9.88 -18.20 -4.81
N ASP A 181 8.55 -18.09 -4.76
CA ASP A 181 7.68 -19.17 -4.27
C ASP A 181 7.13 -20.04 -5.41
N LYS A 182 8.04 -20.55 -6.23
CA LYS A 182 7.70 -21.35 -7.43
C LYS A 182 6.91 -22.62 -7.10
N ASP A 183 7.22 -23.25 -5.97
CA ASP A 183 6.54 -24.48 -5.55
C ASP A 183 5.08 -24.22 -5.17
N LEU A 184 4.80 -23.08 -4.53
CA LEU A 184 3.44 -22.67 -4.20
C LEU A 184 2.66 -22.31 -5.47
N GLN A 185 3.28 -21.59 -6.41
CA GLN A 185 2.67 -21.30 -7.71
C GLN A 185 2.28 -22.58 -8.45
N ALA A 186 3.17 -23.58 -8.51
CA ALA A 186 2.89 -24.84 -9.18
C ALA A 186 1.79 -25.67 -8.47
N GLN A 187 1.72 -25.59 -7.13
CA GLN A 187 0.64 -26.20 -6.36
C GLN A 187 -0.71 -25.52 -6.64
N LEU A 188 -0.72 -24.19 -6.64
CA LEU A 188 -1.91 -23.40 -6.98
C LEU A 188 -2.37 -23.68 -8.41
N ASP A 189 -1.47 -23.76 -9.38
CA ASP A 189 -1.82 -24.11 -10.76
C ASP A 189 -2.52 -25.48 -10.83
N ARG A 190 -1.98 -26.51 -10.17
CA ARG A 190 -2.63 -27.83 -10.13
C ARG A 190 -4.01 -27.79 -9.47
N ALA A 191 -4.13 -27.09 -8.35
CA ALA A 191 -5.38 -26.95 -7.62
C ALA A 191 -6.44 -26.19 -8.43
N LEU A 192 -6.04 -25.10 -9.10
CA LEU A 192 -6.89 -24.33 -10.01
C LEU A 192 -7.44 -25.25 -11.11
N HIS A 193 -6.57 -26.01 -11.78
CA HIS A 193 -6.98 -26.94 -12.84
C HIS A 193 -7.94 -28.03 -12.34
N ALA A 194 -7.68 -28.61 -11.17
CA ALA A 194 -8.53 -29.65 -10.58
C ALA A 194 -9.93 -29.11 -10.21
N GLU A 195 -10.01 -27.85 -9.78
CA GLU A 195 -11.23 -27.23 -9.27
C GLU A 195 -11.93 -26.31 -10.28
N ARG A 196 -11.57 -26.41 -11.57
CA ARG A 196 -12.03 -25.51 -12.65
C ARG A 196 -13.54 -25.28 -12.67
N GLU A 197 -14.34 -26.35 -12.59
CA GLU A 197 -15.80 -26.24 -12.67
C GLU A 197 -16.41 -25.59 -11.42
N ALA A 198 -15.85 -25.87 -10.23
CA ALA A 198 -16.26 -25.20 -9.00
C ALA A 198 -15.96 -23.70 -9.06
N ILE A 199 -14.78 -23.34 -9.59
CA ILE A 199 -14.39 -21.95 -9.79
C ILE A 199 -15.31 -21.26 -10.81
N ARG A 200 -15.63 -21.91 -11.94
CA ARG A 200 -16.60 -21.40 -12.92
C ARG A 200 -17.96 -21.12 -12.29
N SER A 201 -18.45 -22.04 -11.46
CA SER A 201 -19.70 -21.87 -10.73
C SER A 201 -19.65 -20.64 -9.81
N ILE A 202 -18.57 -20.46 -9.06
CA ILE A 202 -18.38 -19.28 -8.18
C ILE A 202 -18.40 -17.98 -8.99
N LEU A 203 -17.63 -17.91 -10.08
CA LEU A 203 -17.56 -16.70 -10.91
C LEU A 203 -18.94 -16.34 -11.49
N THR A 204 -19.71 -17.35 -11.89
CA THR A 204 -21.07 -17.18 -12.42
C THR A 204 -22.06 -16.74 -11.32
N GLU A 205 -22.04 -17.42 -10.17
CA GLU A 205 -22.89 -17.12 -9.01
C GLU A 205 -22.66 -15.69 -8.50
N PHE A 206 -21.41 -15.23 -8.50
CA PHE A 206 -21.04 -13.89 -8.05
C PHE A 206 -21.19 -12.82 -9.16
N GLY A 207 -21.73 -13.19 -10.32
CA GLY A 207 -22.10 -12.26 -11.39
C GLY A 207 -20.92 -11.63 -12.12
N VAL A 208 -19.75 -12.29 -12.15
CA VAL A 208 -18.56 -11.77 -12.84
C VAL A 208 -18.83 -11.65 -14.34
N PRO A 209 -18.61 -10.49 -14.99
CA PRO A 209 -18.71 -10.34 -16.44
C PRO A 209 -17.54 -11.05 -17.12
N LEU A 210 -17.70 -12.34 -17.42
CA LEU A 210 -16.63 -13.15 -18.00
C LEU A 210 -16.49 -12.91 -19.50
N VAL A 211 -15.30 -12.50 -19.91
CA VAL A 211 -14.89 -12.32 -21.30
C VAL A 211 -14.29 -13.61 -21.84
N ARG A 212 -14.52 -13.89 -23.12
CA ARG A 212 -13.93 -15.03 -23.82
C ARG A 212 -12.41 -14.91 -23.77
N CYS A 213 -11.76 -15.97 -23.31
CA CYS A 213 -10.32 -16.03 -23.15
C CYS A 213 -9.83 -17.45 -23.44
N ASP A 214 -9.10 -17.62 -24.53
CA ASP A 214 -8.64 -18.94 -24.99
C ASP A 214 -7.48 -19.48 -24.14
N THR A 215 -6.77 -18.60 -23.45
CA THR A 215 -5.64 -18.92 -22.56
C THR A 215 -6.05 -19.06 -21.09
N CYS A 216 -7.29 -18.70 -20.74
CA CYS A 216 -7.76 -18.73 -19.36
C CYS A 216 -8.35 -20.09 -19.01
N LEU A 217 -8.17 -20.48 -17.75
CA LEU A 217 -8.77 -21.69 -17.21
C LEU A 217 -10.31 -21.66 -17.30
N VAL A 218 -10.92 -20.51 -16.97
CA VAL A 218 -12.35 -20.25 -17.09
C VAL A 218 -12.59 -19.16 -18.13
N SER A 219 -12.97 -19.59 -19.34
CA SER A 219 -13.42 -18.69 -20.41
C SER A 219 -14.89 -18.31 -20.25
N GLY A 220 -15.23 -17.06 -20.58
CA GLY A 220 -16.58 -16.51 -20.57
C GLY A 220 -17.25 -16.42 -21.94
N ASP A 221 -18.46 -15.86 -21.92
CA ASP A 221 -19.30 -15.73 -23.11
C ASP A 221 -19.27 -14.33 -23.74
N LEU A 222 -18.82 -13.30 -22.98
CA LEU A 222 -18.70 -11.96 -23.54
C LEU A 222 -17.62 -11.96 -24.63
N PRO A 223 -17.86 -11.30 -25.77
CA PRO A 223 -16.84 -11.17 -26.81
C PRO A 223 -15.61 -10.45 -26.26
N SER A 224 -14.42 -10.97 -26.58
CA SER A 224 -13.17 -10.26 -26.34
C SER A 224 -12.98 -9.18 -27.40
N HIS A 225 -12.40 -8.04 -27.01
CA HIS A 225 -11.94 -7.02 -27.95
C HIS A 225 -10.85 -7.56 -28.87
N GLY A 226 -9.95 -8.36 -28.30
CA GLY A 226 -8.72 -8.80 -28.96
C GLY A 226 -7.55 -7.87 -28.62
N PRO A 227 -6.53 -7.80 -29.49
CA PRO A 227 -5.41 -6.89 -29.28
C PRO A 227 -5.87 -5.43 -29.38
N TYR A 228 -5.72 -4.68 -28.30
CA TYR A 228 -5.86 -3.23 -28.32
C TYR A 228 -4.78 -2.63 -29.22
N ALA A 229 -5.10 -1.51 -29.86
CA ALA A 229 -4.12 -0.74 -30.59
C ALA A 229 -2.96 -0.41 -29.65
N ALA A 230 -1.72 -0.59 -30.13
CA ALA A 230 -0.57 -0.06 -29.40
C ALA A 230 -0.89 1.40 -29.08
N PRO A 231 -0.74 1.84 -27.82
CA PRO A 231 -1.08 3.21 -27.45
C PRO A 231 -0.47 4.12 -28.50
N ARG A 232 -1.24 5.08 -29.03
CA ARG A 232 -0.64 6.17 -29.81
C ARG A 232 0.31 6.87 -28.85
N ARG A 233 1.53 6.34 -28.71
CA ARG A 233 2.68 7.10 -28.27
C ARG A 233 2.65 8.25 -29.25
N PRO A 234 2.44 9.49 -28.78
CA PRO A 234 2.71 10.61 -29.63
C PRO A 234 4.09 10.32 -30.24
N ALA A 235 4.22 10.42 -31.56
CA ALA A 235 5.53 10.48 -32.17
C ALA A 235 6.37 11.44 -31.31
N PRO A 236 7.67 11.20 -31.08
CA PRO A 236 8.50 12.13 -30.35
C PRO A 236 8.63 13.41 -31.20
N THR A 237 7.56 14.19 -31.23
CA THR A 237 7.56 15.61 -31.46
C THR A 237 8.52 16.13 -30.41
N GLY A 238 9.63 16.71 -30.89
CA GLY A 238 10.89 16.81 -30.16
C GLY A 238 10.67 17.17 -28.70
N ARG A 239 11.28 16.37 -27.79
CA ARG A 239 11.19 16.49 -26.32
C ARG A 239 10.37 17.71 -25.90
N PRO A 240 9.04 17.58 -25.68
CA PRO A 240 8.34 18.66 -25.01
C PRO A 240 9.09 18.88 -23.71
N SER A 241 9.35 20.16 -23.42
CA SER A 241 10.01 20.54 -22.19
C SER A 241 9.40 19.75 -21.04
N ARG A 242 10.21 19.06 -20.22
CA ARG A 242 9.75 18.34 -19.01
C ARG A 242 9.14 19.29 -17.95
N THR A 243 8.96 20.55 -18.30
CA THR A 243 8.46 21.65 -17.47
C THR A 243 7.14 22.13 -18.04
N VAL A 244 6.11 22.09 -17.21
CA VAL A 244 4.83 22.73 -17.48
C VAL A 244 5.09 24.24 -17.46
N SER A 245 4.78 24.95 -18.55
CA SER A 245 4.93 26.40 -18.57
C SER A 245 3.93 27.07 -17.63
N ILE A 246 4.25 28.24 -17.10
CA ILE A 246 3.33 29.00 -16.25
C ILE A 246 2.01 29.32 -16.98
N ALA A 247 2.06 29.58 -18.28
CA ALA A 247 0.86 29.80 -19.09
C ALA A 247 -0.06 28.56 -19.14
N GLN A 248 0.52 27.36 -19.29
CA GLN A 248 -0.26 26.10 -19.26
C GLN A 248 -0.84 25.84 -17.87
N LEU A 249 -0.07 26.10 -16.81
CA LEU A 249 -0.58 26.01 -15.44
C LEU A 249 -1.75 26.99 -15.21
N ASP A 250 -1.61 28.24 -15.63
CA ASP A 250 -2.68 29.24 -15.51
C ASP A 250 -3.94 28.84 -16.27
N GLU A 251 -3.79 28.24 -17.45
CA GLU A 251 -4.90 27.65 -18.21
C GLU A 251 -5.59 26.53 -17.42
N TRP A 252 -4.83 25.60 -16.83
CA TRP A 252 -5.41 24.51 -16.03
C TRP A 252 -6.15 25.04 -14.81
N LEU A 253 -5.57 26.02 -14.11
CA LEU A 253 -6.21 26.67 -12.96
C LEU A 253 -7.49 27.41 -13.37
N ALA A 254 -7.51 28.05 -14.55
CA ALA A 254 -8.72 28.69 -15.09
C ALA A 254 -9.83 27.66 -15.40
N HIS A 255 -9.46 26.41 -15.73
CA HIS A 255 -10.37 25.30 -15.95
C HIS A 255 -10.66 24.47 -14.68
N GLY A 256 -10.32 24.99 -13.50
CA GLY A 256 -10.69 24.40 -12.21
C GLY A 256 -9.70 23.38 -11.65
N ALA A 257 -8.46 23.33 -12.14
CA ALA A 257 -7.41 22.53 -11.49
C ALA A 257 -7.20 23.00 -10.04
N ASN A 258 -7.05 22.04 -9.12
CA ASN A 258 -6.90 22.32 -7.71
C ASN A 258 -5.46 22.79 -7.39
N LEU A 259 -5.34 23.97 -6.78
CA LEU A 259 -4.06 24.59 -6.46
C LEU A 259 -3.12 23.73 -5.60
N ASN A 260 -3.65 23.00 -4.62
CA ASN A 260 -2.84 22.15 -3.73
C ASN A 260 -2.33 20.91 -4.47
N VAL A 261 -3.19 20.32 -5.33
CA VAL A 261 -2.81 19.21 -6.21
C VAL A 261 -1.71 19.65 -7.17
N GLU A 262 -1.81 20.87 -7.71
CA GLU A 262 -0.83 21.41 -8.64
C GLU A 262 0.51 21.70 -7.97
N LEU A 263 0.52 22.07 -6.68
CA LEU A 263 1.73 22.21 -5.88
C LEU A 263 2.43 20.86 -5.72
N ASN A 264 1.71 19.82 -5.33
CA ASN A 264 2.30 18.49 -5.15
C ASN A 264 2.71 17.86 -6.49
N ASN A 265 1.97 18.08 -7.57
CA ASN A 265 2.39 17.72 -8.93
C ASN A 265 3.71 18.40 -9.32
N ALA A 266 3.89 19.68 -8.97
CA ALA A 266 5.13 20.39 -9.22
C ALA A 266 6.30 19.82 -8.40
N VAL A 267 6.05 19.40 -7.15
CA VAL A 267 7.02 18.70 -6.31
C VAL A 267 7.37 17.31 -6.87
N LEU A 268 6.39 16.55 -7.35
CA LEU A 268 6.60 15.26 -8.04
C LEU A 268 7.44 15.41 -9.32
N ALA A 269 7.27 16.52 -10.04
CA ALA A 269 8.06 16.80 -11.22
C ALA A 269 9.46 17.38 -10.92
N GLY A 270 9.73 17.77 -9.66
CA GLY A 270 10.93 18.51 -9.28
C GLY A 270 11.03 19.92 -9.89
N ASP A 271 9.88 20.51 -10.26
CA ASP A 271 9.81 21.79 -10.96
C ASP A 271 9.78 22.96 -9.96
N GLN A 272 10.97 23.38 -9.51
CA GLN A 272 11.12 24.49 -8.55
C GLN A 272 10.53 25.82 -9.06
N VAL A 273 10.49 26.04 -10.37
CA VAL A 273 9.89 27.27 -10.95
C VAL A 273 8.39 27.25 -10.75
N ARG A 274 7.75 26.12 -11.02
CA ARG A 274 6.31 25.94 -10.81
C ARG A 274 5.95 25.95 -9.32
N ILE A 275 6.75 25.31 -8.47
CA ILE A 275 6.58 25.39 -7.01
C ILE A 275 6.64 26.86 -6.55
N ALA A 276 7.66 27.62 -7.00
CA ALA A 276 7.79 29.03 -6.67
C ALA A 276 6.57 29.84 -7.11
N TYR A 277 6.11 29.65 -8.34
CA TYR A 277 4.95 30.36 -8.87
C TYR A 277 3.66 30.05 -8.08
N LEU A 278 3.44 28.79 -7.72
CA LEU A 278 2.28 28.38 -6.94
C LEU A 278 2.30 28.98 -5.53
N LEU A 279 3.45 28.95 -4.86
CA LEU A 279 3.58 29.52 -3.51
C LEU A 279 3.51 31.05 -3.53
N ASP A 280 4.24 31.71 -4.43
CA ASP A 280 4.43 33.17 -4.40
C ASP A 280 3.32 33.93 -5.11
N SER A 281 2.85 33.43 -6.26
CA SER A 281 1.88 34.13 -7.10
C SER A 281 0.44 33.64 -6.86
N LYS A 282 0.27 32.33 -6.64
CA LYS A 282 -1.05 31.74 -6.36
C LYS A 282 -1.36 31.59 -4.87
N HIS A 283 -0.40 31.92 -4.00
CA HIS A 283 -0.56 31.93 -2.54
C HIS A 283 -1.07 30.59 -2.01
N VAL A 284 -0.63 29.47 -2.62
CA VAL A 284 -0.96 28.13 -2.13
C VAL A 284 -0.34 27.96 -0.74
N PRO A 285 -1.11 27.57 0.29
CA PRO A 285 -0.53 27.29 1.59
C PRO A 285 0.47 26.15 1.47
N ILE A 286 1.72 26.39 1.88
CA ILE A 286 2.83 25.43 1.71
C ILE A 286 2.59 24.09 2.41
N ASP A 287 1.81 24.12 3.48
CA ASP A 287 1.44 22.97 4.31
C ASP A 287 0.06 22.41 3.97
N ALA A 288 -0.54 22.83 2.84
CA ALA A 288 -1.80 22.27 2.41
C ALA A 288 -1.65 20.79 2.05
N LEU A 289 -2.63 19.99 2.49
CA LEU A 289 -2.72 18.58 2.13
C LEU A 289 -3.29 18.43 0.72
N ASP A 290 -2.73 17.50 -0.05
CA ASP A 290 -3.33 17.09 -1.32
C ASP A 290 -4.49 16.10 -1.12
N LEU A 291 -4.96 15.55 -2.23
CA LEU A 291 -6.01 14.52 -2.26
C LEU A 291 -5.55 13.18 -1.68
N GLN A 292 -4.24 12.99 -1.52
CA GLN A 292 -3.64 11.85 -0.82
C GLN A 292 -3.41 12.18 0.67
N GLY A 293 -3.82 13.38 1.11
CA GLY A 293 -3.70 13.84 2.48
C GLY A 293 -2.27 14.18 2.88
N GLU A 294 -1.35 14.39 1.95
CA GLU A 294 0.07 14.62 2.22
C GLU A 294 0.47 16.09 1.98
N THR A 295 1.41 16.58 2.78
CA THR A 295 2.05 17.88 2.53
C THR A 295 3.05 17.79 1.37
N ALA A 296 3.31 18.92 0.71
CA ALA A 296 4.38 19.05 -0.28
C ALA A 296 5.74 18.55 0.24
N LEU A 297 6.04 18.81 1.52
CA LEU A 297 7.26 18.36 2.18
C LEU A 297 7.33 16.83 2.25
N GLN A 298 6.25 16.15 2.64
CA GLN A 298 6.20 14.69 2.70
C GLN A 298 6.31 14.03 1.32
N VAL A 299 5.69 14.62 0.29
CA VAL A 299 5.85 14.18 -1.10
C VAL A 299 7.32 14.26 -1.55
N ALA A 300 8.03 15.34 -1.19
CA ALA A 300 9.47 15.48 -1.46
C ALA A 300 10.33 14.45 -0.69
N ILE A 301 9.94 14.13 0.55
CA ILE A 301 10.60 13.12 1.39
C ILE A 301 10.44 11.72 0.79
N ARG A 302 9.25 11.35 0.31
CA ARG A 302 9.00 10.05 -0.33
C ARG A 302 9.83 9.85 -1.60
N GLN A 303 10.10 10.93 -2.34
CA GLN A 303 11.00 10.91 -3.49
C GLN A 303 12.49 10.84 -3.11
N LYS A 304 12.82 10.90 -1.81
CA LYS A 304 14.20 11.01 -1.30
C LYS A 304 14.95 12.22 -1.89
N SER A 305 14.22 13.28 -2.25
CA SER A 305 14.79 14.46 -2.91
C SER A 305 15.26 15.49 -1.90
N GLN A 306 16.50 15.37 -1.43
CA GLN A 306 17.09 16.35 -0.49
C GLN A 306 17.06 17.78 -1.02
N VAL A 307 17.15 17.98 -2.34
CA VAL A 307 17.07 19.30 -2.97
C VAL A 307 15.70 19.93 -2.75
N LEU A 308 14.62 19.18 -2.99
CA LEU A 308 13.26 19.67 -2.79
C LEU A 308 12.91 19.81 -1.31
N VAL A 309 13.36 18.87 -0.46
CA VAL A 309 13.18 18.97 0.99
C VAL A 309 13.83 20.26 1.53
N ARG A 310 15.09 20.54 1.17
CA ARG A 310 15.75 21.80 1.56
C ARG A 310 15.04 23.02 1.01
N TYR A 311 14.58 22.95 -0.24
CA TYR A 311 13.87 24.05 -0.88
C TYR A 311 12.57 24.38 -0.14
N LEU A 312 11.72 23.39 0.12
CA LEU A 312 10.44 23.56 0.82
C LEU A 312 10.63 24.02 2.27
N LEU A 313 11.61 23.46 2.99
CA LEU A 313 11.96 23.92 4.34
C LEU A 313 12.43 25.39 4.34
N GLY A 314 13.26 25.77 3.36
CA GLY A 314 13.70 27.16 3.17
C GLY A 314 12.56 28.13 2.80
N ARG A 315 11.43 27.61 2.32
CA ARG A 315 10.19 28.36 2.05
C ARG A 315 9.23 28.38 3.24
N GLY A 316 9.57 27.73 4.35
CA GLY A 316 8.76 27.72 5.57
C GLY A 316 7.81 26.52 5.71
N ALA A 317 8.02 25.43 4.99
CA ALA A 317 7.24 24.20 5.19
C ALA A 317 7.40 23.68 6.64
N GLY A 318 6.30 23.37 7.30
CA GLY A 318 6.28 22.95 8.69
C GLY A 318 6.83 21.54 8.90
N VAL A 319 7.82 21.39 9.79
CA VAL A 319 8.40 20.08 10.15
C VAL A 319 7.54 19.24 11.09
N ALA A 320 6.47 19.83 11.63
CA ALA A 320 5.55 19.21 12.58
C ALA A 320 4.12 19.06 12.03
N VAL A 321 3.88 19.46 10.78
CA VAL A 321 2.55 19.39 10.15
C VAL A 321 2.28 17.94 9.79
N PRO A 322 1.27 17.29 10.39
CA PRO A 322 0.97 15.91 10.07
C PRO A 322 0.24 15.80 8.72
N ASP A 323 0.40 14.65 8.06
CA ASP A 323 -0.53 14.24 7.00
C ASP A 323 -1.90 13.85 7.60
N ARG A 324 -2.84 13.45 6.75
CA ARG A 324 -4.19 13.02 7.18
C ARG A 324 -4.17 11.82 8.13
N ASP A 325 -3.12 11.01 8.08
CA ASP A 325 -2.95 9.83 8.92
C ASP A 325 -2.29 10.20 10.25
N GLY A 326 -2.01 11.48 10.50
CA GLY A 326 -1.37 11.93 11.73
C GLY A 326 0.16 11.74 11.74
N TRP A 327 0.78 11.40 10.61
CA TRP A 327 2.23 11.22 10.53
C TRP A 327 2.94 12.54 10.26
N THR A 328 3.97 12.83 11.04
CA THR A 328 4.85 13.97 10.79
C THR A 328 5.80 13.71 9.62
N PRO A 329 6.41 14.75 9.01
CA PRO A 329 7.44 14.60 8.00
C PRO A 329 8.61 13.71 8.45
N LEU A 330 8.98 13.77 9.74
CA LEU A 330 10.05 12.93 10.30
C LEU A 330 9.64 11.45 10.37
N MET A 331 8.38 11.14 10.65
CA MET A 331 7.85 9.77 10.58
C MET A 331 7.85 9.24 9.15
N THR A 332 7.46 10.07 8.17
CA THR A 332 7.57 9.72 6.74
C THR A 332 9.02 9.43 6.36
N ALA A 333 9.98 10.27 6.80
CA ALA A 333 11.40 10.06 6.54
C ALA A 333 11.95 8.78 7.19
N ALA A 334 11.50 8.46 8.41
CA ALA A 334 11.85 7.24 9.12
C ALA A 334 11.38 5.97 8.36
N TRP A 335 10.14 5.98 7.87
CA TRP A 335 9.58 4.87 7.09
C TRP A 335 10.26 4.68 5.74
N VAL A 336 10.53 5.79 5.03
CA VAL A 336 11.29 5.81 3.76
C VAL A 336 12.73 5.32 3.95
N GLY A 337 13.28 5.48 5.16
CA GLY A 337 14.61 5.00 5.56
C GLY A 337 15.77 5.89 5.10
N ASP A 338 15.55 7.18 4.88
CA ASP A 338 16.57 8.12 4.41
C ASP A 338 17.22 8.89 5.57
N GLY A 339 18.37 8.39 6.07
CA GLY A 339 19.12 8.98 7.16
C GLY A 339 19.54 10.46 6.93
N PRO A 340 20.02 10.84 5.74
CA PRO A 340 20.27 12.24 5.42
C PRO A 340 19.06 13.17 5.56
N ILE A 341 17.87 12.75 5.11
CA ILE A 341 16.64 13.53 5.28
C ILE A 341 16.21 13.58 6.75
N VAL A 342 16.30 12.47 7.48
CA VAL A 342 16.08 12.47 8.94
C VAL A 342 16.95 13.52 9.61
N THR A 343 18.26 13.50 9.33
CA THR A 343 19.23 14.46 9.89
C THR A 343 18.90 15.90 9.51
N LEU A 344 18.41 16.11 8.28
CA LEU A 344 18.00 17.43 7.82
C LEU A 344 16.79 17.95 8.60
N LEU A 345 15.76 17.13 8.78
CA LEU A 345 14.53 17.50 9.50
C LEU A 345 14.80 17.76 10.98
N THR A 346 15.60 16.92 11.65
CA THR A 346 15.94 17.12 13.07
C THR A 346 16.79 18.38 13.29
N ARG A 347 17.67 18.72 12.34
CA ARG A 347 18.37 20.03 12.34
C ARG A 347 17.45 21.23 12.13
N GLN A 348 16.27 21.01 11.55
CA GLN A 348 15.19 21.99 11.45
C GLN A 348 14.20 21.87 12.62
N HIS A 349 14.64 21.28 13.74
CA HIS A 349 13.87 21.15 14.98
C HIS A 349 12.62 20.25 14.88
N ALA A 350 12.59 19.30 13.95
CA ALA A 350 11.62 18.20 14.01
C ALA A 350 11.83 17.38 15.29
N ASP A 351 10.76 17.13 16.03
CA ASP A 351 10.80 16.36 17.28
C ASP A 351 11.08 14.87 16.98
N PRO A 352 12.25 14.32 17.39
CA PRO A 352 12.57 12.91 17.19
C PRO A 352 11.66 11.95 17.96
N ASP A 353 10.93 12.45 18.95
CA ASP A 353 10.02 11.68 19.80
C ASP A 353 8.55 12.05 19.56
N ALA A 354 8.22 12.67 18.43
CA ALA A 354 6.85 12.94 18.04
C ALA A 354 5.99 11.66 18.15
N ALA A 355 4.80 11.79 18.75
CA ALA A 355 3.87 10.68 18.94
C ALA A 355 2.88 10.64 17.76
N GLY A 356 2.94 9.58 16.96
CA GLY A 356 2.01 9.35 15.87
C GLY A 356 0.84 8.44 16.29
N PRO A 357 0.00 8.01 15.34
CA PRO A 357 -1.04 7.03 15.60
C PRO A 357 -0.50 5.78 16.29
N GLY A 358 -1.24 5.30 17.30
CA GLY A 358 -0.83 4.12 18.08
C GLY A 358 0.46 4.31 18.88
N ASP A 359 0.79 5.55 19.24
CA ASP A 359 2.02 5.94 19.95
C ASP A 359 3.32 5.54 19.23
N LEU A 360 3.27 5.37 17.90
CA LEU A 360 4.46 5.12 17.10
C LEU A 360 5.34 6.38 17.07
N THR A 361 6.62 6.21 17.42
CA THR A 361 7.64 7.25 17.28
C THR A 361 8.38 7.09 15.95
N PRO A 362 9.07 8.13 15.43
CA PRO A 362 9.96 7.99 14.28
C PRO A 362 10.97 6.85 14.45
N LEU A 363 11.56 6.69 15.64
CA LEU A 363 12.51 5.60 15.91
C LEU A 363 11.83 4.23 15.87
N GLY A 364 10.63 4.11 16.45
CA GLY A 364 9.82 2.89 16.37
C GLY A 364 9.48 2.51 14.92
N ILE A 365 9.11 3.49 14.08
CA ILE A 365 8.81 3.28 12.66
C ILE A 365 10.05 2.78 11.90
N ALA A 366 11.19 3.45 12.07
CA ALA A 366 12.44 3.04 11.41
C ALA A 366 12.86 1.62 11.83
N LEU A 367 12.72 1.29 13.12
CA LEU A 367 13.06 -0.02 13.66
C LEU A 367 12.13 -1.11 13.13
N THR A 368 10.81 -0.95 13.20
CA THR A 368 9.85 -1.92 12.66
C THR A 368 10.07 -2.17 11.15
N GLY A 369 10.50 -1.14 10.41
CA GLY A 369 10.80 -1.25 8.98
C GLY A 369 12.21 -1.74 8.63
N GLY A 370 13.07 -2.04 9.61
CA GLY A 370 14.47 -2.44 9.42
C GLY A 370 15.33 -1.36 8.75
N LYS A 371 15.04 -0.07 8.99
CA LYS A 371 15.66 1.07 8.29
C LYS A 371 16.93 1.56 9.00
N ASP A 372 18.00 0.77 8.96
CA ASP A 372 19.25 1.02 9.71
C ASP A 372 19.81 2.45 9.56
N ALA A 373 19.79 3.03 8.35
CA ALA A 373 20.29 4.39 8.11
C ALA A 373 19.45 5.47 8.81
N ALA A 374 18.11 5.32 8.80
CA ALA A 374 17.22 6.22 9.53
C ALA A 374 17.31 6.00 11.04
N THR A 375 17.41 4.74 11.49
CA THR A 375 17.63 4.38 12.89
C THR A 375 18.88 5.06 13.44
N ALA A 376 20.01 4.94 12.75
CA ALA A 376 21.26 5.60 13.17
C ALA A 376 21.08 7.12 13.28
N ALA A 377 20.51 7.76 12.26
CA ALA A 377 20.29 9.21 12.24
C ALA A 377 19.33 9.70 13.34
N LEU A 378 18.28 8.95 13.66
CA LEU A 378 17.33 9.28 14.73
C LEU A 378 17.98 9.17 16.11
N ILE A 379 18.74 8.10 16.36
CA ILE A 379 19.50 7.91 17.59
C ILE A 379 20.56 9.00 17.75
N GLU A 380 21.25 9.36 16.67
CA GLU A 380 22.22 10.47 16.66
C GLU A 380 21.56 11.82 16.92
N SER A 381 20.32 11.99 16.46
CA SER A 381 19.50 13.18 16.68
C SER A 381 18.83 13.24 18.06
N GLY A 382 19.06 12.23 18.92
CA GLY A 382 18.60 12.24 20.31
C GLY A 382 17.23 11.63 20.57
N ALA A 383 16.70 10.79 19.65
CA ALA A 383 15.48 10.02 19.91
C ALA A 383 15.60 9.17 21.18
N ASP A 384 14.52 9.09 21.96
CA ASP A 384 14.47 8.31 23.20
C ASP A 384 14.53 6.81 22.89
N VAL A 385 15.67 6.20 23.21
CA VAL A 385 15.93 4.77 23.01
C VAL A 385 15.20 3.85 24.00
N ASN A 386 14.49 4.42 24.98
CA ASN A 386 13.72 3.69 25.98
C ASN A 386 12.20 3.84 25.81
N ARG A 387 11.73 4.77 24.98
CA ARG A 387 10.30 5.03 24.83
C ARG A 387 9.56 3.82 24.23
N PRO A 388 8.62 3.19 24.95
CA PRO A 388 7.82 2.10 24.41
C PRO A 388 6.89 2.60 23.30
N VAL A 389 6.65 1.75 22.30
CA VAL A 389 5.74 2.04 21.19
C VAL A 389 4.71 0.92 20.99
N GLY A 390 3.56 1.30 20.44
CA GLY A 390 2.45 0.40 20.14
C GLY A 390 1.73 -0.14 21.37
N ALA A 391 0.58 -0.75 21.15
CA ALA A 391 -0.29 -1.24 22.22
C ALA A 391 0.38 -2.28 23.15
N GLY A 392 1.36 -3.05 22.64
CA GLY A 392 2.11 -4.02 23.44
C GLY A 392 3.24 -3.44 24.29
N GLY A 393 3.58 -2.15 24.13
CA GLY A 393 4.66 -1.48 24.86
C GLY A 393 6.05 -2.01 24.51
N TYR A 394 6.35 -2.22 23.22
CA TYR A 394 7.66 -2.69 22.78
C TYR A 394 8.69 -1.57 22.87
N THR A 395 9.87 -1.86 23.43
CA THR A 395 10.96 -0.87 23.45
C THR A 395 11.75 -0.87 22.13
N PRO A 396 12.48 0.21 21.81
CA PRO A 396 13.35 0.25 20.63
C PRO A 396 14.34 -0.92 20.57
N LEU A 397 14.90 -1.33 21.71
CA LEU A 397 15.79 -2.50 21.77
C LEU A 397 15.07 -3.80 21.37
N MET A 398 13.83 -4.00 21.83
CA MET A 398 13.03 -5.16 21.43
C MET A 398 12.75 -5.18 19.93
N LEU A 399 12.40 -4.04 19.34
CA LEU A 399 12.14 -3.93 17.91
C LEU A 399 13.40 -4.19 17.07
N ALA A 400 14.56 -3.68 17.51
CA ALA A 400 15.84 -3.95 16.84
C ALA A 400 16.19 -5.45 16.81
N VAL A 401 15.92 -6.14 17.92
CA VAL A 401 16.12 -7.59 18.03
C VAL A 401 15.10 -8.36 17.19
N ALA A 402 13.83 -7.95 17.19
CA ALA A 402 12.80 -8.55 16.35
C ALA A 402 13.15 -8.46 14.85
N GLN A 403 13.80 -7.37 14.42
CA GLN A 403 14.30 -7.22 13.05
C GLN A 403 15.69 -7.84 12.80
N HIS A 404 16.24 -8.62 13.75
CA HIS A 404 17.55 -9.23 13.64
C HIS A 404 18.71 -8.22 13.42
N SER A 405 18.52 -6.93 13.74
CA SER A 405 19.52 -5.88 13.51
C SER A 405 20.45 -5.73 14.72
N LYS A 406 21.54 -6.49 14.70
CA LYS A 406 22.63 -6.37 15.70
C LYS A 406 23.22 -4.97 15.76
N THR A 407 23.36 -4.31 14.61
CA THR A 407 23.87 -2.94 14.51
C THR A 407 22.96 -1.95 15.25
N ALA A 408 21.65 -2.01 15.01
CA ALA A 408 20.69 -1.17 15.72
C ALA A 408 20.69 -1.45 17.23
N ALA A 409 20.69 -2.72 17.63
CA ALA A 409 20.76 -3.10 19.04
C ALA A 409 22.02 -2.55 19.73
N GLN A 410 23.20 -2.63 19.08
CA GLN A 410 24.45 -2.05 19.60
C GLN A 410 24.36 -0.53 19.77
N MET A 411 23.82 0.19 18.79
CA MET A 411 23.65 1.64 18.88
C MET A 411 22.71 2.04 20.01
N ILE A 412 21.59 1.34 20.16
CA ILE A 412 20.57 1.54 21.18
C ILE A 412 21.15 1.30 22.58
N LEU A 413 21.84 0.17 22.79
CA LEU A 413 22.51 -0.14 24.05
C LEU A 413 23.59 0.89 24.41
N LYS A 414 24.41 1.31 23.44
CA LYS A 414 25.44 2.35 23.63
C LYS A 414 24.84 3.69 24.08
N ARG A 415 23.56 3.94 23.78
CA ARG A 415 22.83 5.16 24.14
C ARG A 415 22.04 5.03 25.44
N GLY A 416 22.26 3.96 26.21
CA GLY A 416 21.71 3.80 27.54
C GLY A 416 20.30 3.19 27.56
N ALA A 417 19.96 2.37 26.56
CA ALA A 417 18.73 1.60 26.63
C ALA A 417 18.76 0.61 27.78
N ASP A 418 17.65 0.49 28.51
CA ASP A 418 17.47 -0.52 29.54
C ASP A 418 17.34 -1.91 28.90
N VAL A 419 18.43 -2.68 28.95
CA VAL A 419 18.51 -4.05 28.45
C VAL A 419 17.49 -4.99 29.11
N ASN A 420 17.02 -4.63 30.31
CA ASN A 420 16.09 -5.41 31.12
C ASN A 420 14.65 -4.89 31.07
N ALA A 421 14.36 -3.90 30.23
CA ALA A 421 13.01 -3.39 30.05
C ALA A 421 12.05 -4.52 29.65
N ARG A 422 10.82 -4.42 30.15
CA ARG A 422 9.76 -5.41 29.94
C ARG A 422 8.57 -4.74 29.27
N ASN A 423 8.03 -5.37 28.24
CA ASN A 423 6.78 -4.93 27.62
C ASN A 423 5.57 -5.36 28.49
N GLN A 424 4.35 -5.11 28.03
CA GLN A 424 3.14 -5.44 28.81
C GLN A 424 3.01 -6.93 29.14
N GLY A 425 3.48 -7.84 28.27
CA GLY A 425 3.50 -9.29 28.53
C GLY A 425 4.70 -9.76 29.37
N GLY A 426 5.48 -8.84 29.94
CA GLY A 426 6.69 -9.14 30.68
C GLY A 426 7.87 -9.60 29.81
N ILE A 427 7.77 -9.48 28.47
CA ILE A 427 8.77 -9.94 27.51
C ILE A 427 9.96 -8.97 27.48
N THR A 428 11.17 -9.53 27.44
CA THR A 428 12.44 -8.79 27.33
C THR A 428 13.06 -8.96 25.93
N ALA A 429 14.00 -8.09 25.56
CA ALA A 429 14.78 -8.25 24.33
C ALA A 429 15.53 -9.60 24.27
N LEU A 430 16.02 -10.10 25.42
CA LEU A 430 16.70 -11.40 25.50
C LEU A 430 15.77 -12.57 25.17
N MET A 431 14.51 -12.51 25.62
CA MET A 431 13.50 -13.52 25.30
C MET A 431 13.17 -13.52 23.80
N ILE A 432 13.09 -12.35 23.16
CA ILE A 432 12.87 -12.24 21.71
C ILE A 432 14.04 -12.86 20.94
N ALA A 433 15.29 -12.50 21.29
CA ALA A 433 16.48 -13.06 20.66
C ALA A 433 16.57 -14.59 20.81
N ALA A 434 16.18 -15.11 21.99
CA ALA A 434 16.15 -16.54 22.25
C ALA A 434 15.03 -17.27 21.49
N ALA A 435 13.86 -16.64 21.33
CA ALA A 435 12.73 -17.20 20.58
C ALA A 435 13.00 -17.26 19.07
N ALA A 436 13.88 -16.41 18.55
CA ALA A 436 14.20 -16.28 17.13
C ALA A 436 15.54 -16.93 16.72
N ASP A 437 16.15 -17.75 17.60
CA ASP A 437 17.46 -18.38 17.41
C ASP A 437 18.56 -17.40 16.95
N GLN A 438 18.79 -16.35 17.73
CA GLN A 438 19.77 -15.30 17.42
C GLN A 438 20.99 -15.31 18.37
N PRO A 439 21.93 -16.28 18.27
CA PRO A 439 23.08 -16.40 19.18
C PRO A 439 23.90 -15.12 19.36
N GLU A 440 24.13 -14.37 18.27
CA GLU A 440 24.93 -13.15 18.34
C GLU A 440 24.24 -12.02 19.12
N LEU A 441 22.92 -11.90 19.00
CA LEU A 441 22.13 -10.92 19.73
C LEU A 441 21.94 -11.36 21.19
N VAL A 442 21.77 -12.65 21.46
CA VAL A 442 21.80 -13.20 22.82
C VAL A 442 23.13 -12.87 23.50
N ALA A 443 24.26 -13.13 22.85
CA ALA A 443 25.58 -12.82 23.40
C ALA A 443 25.75 -11.32 23.67
N LEU A 444 25.33 -10.46 22.74
CA LEU A 444 25.36 -9.01 22.91
C LEU A 444 24.54 -8.55 24.13
N LEU A 445 23.30 -9.05 24.26
CA LEU A 445 22.40 -8.67 25.34
C LEU A 445 22.91 -9.15 26.70
N VAL A 446 23.41 -10.38 26.79
CA VAL A 446 24.03 -10.92 28.02
C VAL A 446 25.26 -10.10 28.40
N GLN A 447 26.12 -9.76 27.43
CA GLN A 447 27.28 -8.90 27.67
C GLN A 447 26.87 -7.49 28.13
N ALA A 448 25.72 -6.99 27.68
CA ALA A 448 25.14 -5.73 28.12
C ALA A 448 24.42 -5.80 29.48
N GLY A 449 24.40 -6.96 30.14
CA GLY A 449 23.81 -7.12 31.48
C GLY A 449 22.34 -7.55 31.48
N ALA A 450 21.87 -8.22 30.41
CA ALA A 450 20.53 -8.81 30.41
C ALA A 450 20.38 -9.88 31.52
N ASN A 451 19.29 -9.79 32.28
CA ASN A 451 18.92 -10.74 33.30
C ASN A 451 18.40 -12.02 32.64
N VAL A 452 19.24 -13.05 32.58
CA VAL A 452 18.91 -14.37 32.02
C VAL A 452 17.78 -15.09 32.77
N ASP A 453 17.52 -14.71 34.02
CA ASP A 453 16.48 -15.28 34.88
C ASP A 453 15.16 -14.49 34.83
N ALA A 454 15.08 -13.42 34.02
CA ALA A 454 13.83 -12.67 33.82
C ALA A 454 12.71 -13.58 33.30
N ARG A 455 11.48 -13.32 33.74
CA ARG A 455 10.30 -14.13 33.40
C ARG A 455 9.23 -13.29 32.69
N SER A 456 8.61 -13.85 31.67
CA SER A 456 7.36 -13.31 31.10
C SER A 456 6.22 -13.42 32.10
N GLU A 457 5.05 -12.86 31.77
CA GLU A 457 3.82 -13.08 32.57
C GLU A 457 3.39 -14.55 32.61
N THR A 458 3.69 -15.32 31.56
CA THR A 458 3.47 -16.78 31.50
C THR A 458 4.53 -17.58 32.27
N GLY A 459 5.54 -16.92 32.84
CA GLY A 459 6.61 -17.54 33.63
C GLY A 459 7.76 -18.10 32.80
N GLU A 460 7.81 -17.84 31.49
CA GLU A 460 8.87 -18.30 30.59
C GLU A 460 10.13 -17.46 30.73
N THR A 461 11.29 -18.11 30.70
CA THR A 461 12.61 -17.46 30.61
C THR A 461 13.17 -17.60 29.19
N ALA A 462 14.17 -16.78 28.84
CA ALA A 462 14.88 -16.95 27.57
C ALA A 462 15.43 -18.39 27.40
N LEU A 463 15.91 -19.00 28.49
CA LEU A 463 16.42 -20.37 28.47
C LEU A 463 15.32 -21.42 28.27
N SER A 464 14.15 -21.26 28.91
CA SER A 464 13.04 -22.21 28.71
C SER A 464 12.51 -22.14 27.28
N ILE A 465 12.41 -20.93 26.72
CA ILE A 465 12.02 -20.68 25.31
C ILE A 465 12.98 -21.39 24.34
N ALA A 466 14.30 -21.22 24.53
CA ALA A 466 15.31 -21.82 23.67
C ALA A 466 15.35 -23.35 23.77
N ARG A 467 15.18 -23.91 24.98
CA ARG A 467 15.11 -25.36 25.19
C ARG A 467 13.88 -25.99 24.54
N ALA A 468 12.72 -25.34 24.67
CA ALA A 468 11.48 -25.83 24.07
C ALA A 468 11.54 -25.91 22.54
N ARG A 469 12.40 -25.09 21.91
CA ARG A 469 12.61 -25.03 20.45
C ARG A 469 13.89 -25.72 19.96
N ASP A 470 14.64 -26.37 20.85
CA ASP A 470 15.90 -27.05 20.56
C ASP A 470 17.02 -26.15 19.97
N TYR A 471 17.07 -24.88 20.37
CA TYR A 471 18.09 -23.92 19.91
C TYR A 471 19.40 -24.04 20.70
N GLN A 472 20.17 -25.09 20.39
CA GLN A 472 21.37 -25.49 21.14
C GLN A 472 22.44 -24.41 21.30
N ALA A 473 22.65 -23.57 20.28
CA ALA A 473 23.63 -22.48 20.37
C ALA A 473 23.20 -21.41 21.40
N VAL A 474 21.94 -21.01 21.37
CA VAL A 474 21.36 -20.08 22.36
C VAL A 474 21.34 -20.69 23.76
N VAL A 475 20.96 -21.97 23.91
CA VAL A 475 20.98 -22.67 25.20
C VAL A 475 22.36 -22.61 25.84
N LYS A 476 23.41 -22.93 25.07
CA LYS A 476 24.79 -22.88 25.56
C LYS A 476 25.18 -21.47 26.02
N LEU A 477 24.80 -20.44 25.27
CA LEU A 477 25.10 -19.04 25.64
C LEU A 477 24.39 -18.60 26.92
N LEU A 478 23.14 -19.04 27.13
CA LEU A 478 22.35 -18.69 28.31
C LEU A 478 22.76 -19.47 29.57
N GLU A 479 23.34 -20.66 29.41
CA GLU A 479 23.88 -21.46 30.53
C GLU A 479 25.27 -20.97 31.00
N GLN A 480 26.04 -20.34 30.10
CA GLN A 480 27.32 -19.74 30.40
C GLN A 480 27.10 -18.40 31.14
N ARG A 481 26.93 -18.47 32.48
CA ARG A 481 26.89 -17.25 33.31
C ARG A 481 28.16 -16.42 33.10
N PRO A 482 28.07 -15.11 32.80
CA PRO A 482 29.25 -14.27 32.84
C PRO A 482 29.77 -14.24 34.29
N SER A 483 31.04 -14.62 34.46
CA SER A 483 31.75 -14.47 35.73
C SER A 483 31.68 -13.01 36.16
N PRO A 484 31.40 -12.69 37.45
CA PRO A 484 31.42 -11.31 37.90
C PRO A 484 32.83 -10.75 37.71
N THR A 485 33.00 -9.87 36.72
CA THR A 485 34.21 -9.04 36.58
C THR A 485 34.31 -8.12 37.79
N THR A 486 35.34 -8.38 38.60
CA THR A 486 35.84 -7.59 39.74
C THR A 486 36.18 -6.16 39.39
#